data_AF-A0A8H5CX67-F1
#
_entry.id   AF-A0A8H5CX67-F1
#
_cell.length_a   1.000
_cell.length_b   1.000
_cell.length_c   1.000
_cell.angle_alpha   90.00
_cell.angle_beta   90.00
_cell.angle_gamma   90.00
#
_symmetry.space_group_name_H-M   'P 1'
#
loop_
_entity.id
_entity.type
_entity.pdbx_description
1 polymer ?
#
loop_
_entity_poly.entity_id
_entity_poly.type
_entity_poly.pdbx_seq_one_letter_code
_entity_poly.pdbx_strand_id
1 'polypeptide(L)'
;MSDQDMVPPQSTVNDSNDNQNLNRLAHLRTKPLTPKQERRLVAYLDDQFLQLTRGYKKRTSPSTHVPTLHTYIIEAQKLLSFILQIPPVDPSTELRTQFMLRLMGDCLSAVVGYGLVPPRRQRFSTTTSGMGEREEEDDGEPRDYTSALREVLDWLDDLDQAWIAVLQSQVWDPEMGEGVDLVLAVNETMNNGEYSNGQPSRTLKSTPISQTDVTRLRSLLVASIADLEEWLSQTKPPPSSTTTASYNGGGNLAGEDDVASMLERLGVLDEFDDLFSRTMDFLGGFMGGSTVIVEPEAVIQEGVMGDGEDMEDEDEDMSDMVEVVMSGGVRSSERDDIMLTVVERI
;
A
#
# COMPACT_ATOMS: atom_id res chain seq x y z
N MET A 1 -21.45 -13.59 -63.55
CA MET A 1 -21.96 -13.45 -62.18
C MET A 1 -20.77 -12.99 -61.37
N SER A 2 -20.89 -11.79 -60.82
CA SER A 2 -19.78 -10.91 -60.49
C SER A 2 -19.19 -11.23 -59.12
N ASP A 3 -17.89 -11.53 -59.08
CA ASP A 3 -17.08 -11.51 -57.87
C ASP A 3 -16.88 -10.05 -57.46
N GLN A 4 -17.46 -9.69 -56.32
CA GLN A 4 -17.43 -8.35 -55.75
C GLN A 4 -16.39 -8.38 -54.63
N ASP A 5 -15.22 -7.80 -54.91
CA ASP A 5 -14.09 -7.69 -54.00
C ASP A 5 -14.49 -6.98 -52.69
N MET A 6 -14.45 -7.74 -51.61
CA MET A 6 -14.73 -7.27 -50.25
C MET A 6 -13.42 -6.72 -49.66
N VAL A 7 -13.23 -5.40 -49.78
CA VAL A 7 -12.09 -4.70 -49.18
C VAL A 7 -12.28 -4.69 -47.64
N PRO A 8 -11.32 -5.22 -46.85
CA PRO A 8 -11.42 -5.17 -45.40
C PRO A 8 -11.38 -3.70 -44.92
N PRO A 9 -12.16 -3.33 -43.90
CA PRO A 9 -12.16 -1.98 -43.36
C PRO A 9 -10.76 -1.67 -42.81
N GLN A 10 -10.13 -0.63 -43.37
CA GLN A 10 -8.89 -0.11 -42.82
C GLN A 10 -9.20 0.44 -41.43
N SER A 11 -8.69 -0.26 -40.41
CA SER A 11 -8.63 0.22 -39.03
C SER A 11 -7.82 1.52 -39.03
N THR A 12 -8.51 2.65 -38.89
CA THR A 12 -7.87 3.93 -38.57
C THR A 12 -7.42 3.84 -37.11
N VAL A 13 -6.20 3.34 -36.91
CA VAL A 13 -5.53 3.34 -35.61
C VAL A 13 -5.42 4.80 -35.15
N ASN A 14 -5.97 5.08 -33.97
CA ASN A 14 -6.06 6.42 -33.39
C ASN A 14 -4.69 6.82 -32.81
N ASP A 15 -3.76 7.29 -33.65
CA ASP A 15 -2.42 7.78 -33.24
C ASP A 15 -2.46 8.97 -32.24
N SER A 16 -3.64 9.53 -31.97
CA SER A 16 -3.79 10.66 -31.05
C SER A 16 -3.77 10.26 -29.56
N ASN A 17 -4.08 9.00 -29.22
CA ASN A 17 -4.15 8.57 -27.81
C ASN A 17 -2.75 8.32 -27.20
N ASP A 18 -1.80 7.81 -28.00
CA ASP A 18 -0.48 7.42 -27.51
C ASP A 18 0.34 8.63 -27.02
N ASN A 19 0.20 9.78 -27.66
CA ASN A 19 0.90 11.02 -27.26
C ASN A 19 0.41 11.58 -25.91
N GLN A 20 -0.84 11.35 -25.52
CA GLN A 20 -1.34 11.81 -24.22
C GLN A 20 -0.78 10.94 -23.07
N ASN A 21 -0.65 9.63 -23.30
CA ASN A 21 -0.04 8.72 -22.34
C ASN A 21 1.44 9.03 -22.11
N LEU A 22 2.21 9.33 -23.16
CA LEU A 22 3.61 9.73 -23.03
C LEU A 22 3.81 10.98 -22.15
N ASN A 23 2.95 11.99 -22.29
CA ASN A 23 3.02 13.18 -21.43
C ASN A 23 2.62 12.87 -19.97
N ARG A 24 1.64 11.99 -19.74
CA ARG A 24 1.28 11.52 -18.40
C ARG A 24 2.45 10.79 -17.72
N LEU A 25 3.08 9.86 -18.44
CA LEU A 25 4.24 9.11 -17.94
C LEU A 25 5.45 10.01 -17.68
N ALA A 26 5.62 11.08 -18.45
CA ALA A 26 6.68 12.06 -18.21
C ALA A 26 6.54 12.81 -16.88
N HIS A 27 5.34 12.86 -16.30
CA HIS A 27 5.10 13.44 -14.97
C HIS A 27 5.37 12.48 -13.83
N LEU A 28 5.44 11.17 -14.09
CA LEU A 28 5.78 10.19 -13.07
C LEU A 28 7.26 10.36 -12.67
N ARG A 29 7.52 10.50 -11.37
CA ARG A 29 8.89 10.75 -10.86
C ARG A 29 9.77 9.52 -11.07
N THR A 30 10.58 9.56 -12.11
CA THR A 30 11.57 8.51 -12.43
C THR A 30 12.95 8.78 -11.81
N LYS A 31 13.13 9.94 -11.17
CA LYS A 31 14.42 10.35 -10.61
C LYS A 31 14.56 9.82 -9.18
N PRO A 32 15.68 9.16 -8.84
CA PRO A 32 15.92 8.70 -7.48
C PRO A 32 15.97 9.89 -6.52
N LEU A 33 15.52 9.67 -5.29
CA LEU A 33 15.52 10.72 -4.28
C LEU A 33 16.96 11.04 -3.86
N THR A 34 17.22 12.31 -3.56
CA THR A 34 18.49 12.68 -2.93
C THR A 34 18.51 12.20 -1.48
N PRO A 35 19.69 11.92 -0.88
CA PRO A 35 19.77 11.49 0.53
C PRO A 35 19.18 12.48 1.54
N LYS A 36 19.02 13.76 1.15
CA LYS A 36 18.34 14.78 1.95
C LYS A 36 16.81 14.66 1.83
N GLN A 37 16.30 14.35 0.64
CA GLN A 37 14.88 14.07 0.43
C GLN A 37 14.47 12.79 1.15
N GLU A 38 15.26 11.71 1.05
CA GLU A 38 14.98 10.44 1.75
C GLU A 38 14.88 10.63 3.26
N ARG A 39 15.84 11.33 3.88
CA ARG A 39 15.77 11.63 5.33
C ARG A 39 14.53 12.41 5.74
N ARG A 40 14.08 13.35 4.91
CA ARG A 40 12.86 14.13 5.17
C ARG A 40 11.60 13.29 4.99
N LEU A 41 11.57 12.47 3.95
CA LEU A 41 10.51 11.52 3.65
C LEU A 41 10.35 10.53 4.80
N VAL A 42 11.44 9.92 5.27
CA VAL A 42 11.44 9.00 6.42
C VAL A 42 10.85 9.68 7.65
N ALA A 43 11.37 10.86 8.03
CA ALA A 43 10.89 11.57 9.20
C ALA A 43 9.40 11.94 9.12
N TYR A 44 8.91 12.27 7.92
CA TYR A 44 7.50 12.53 7.68
C TYR A 44 6.65 11.27 7.80
N LEU A 45 7.01 10.20 7.08
CA LEU A 45 6.28 8.93 7.11
C LEU A 45 6.23 8.34 8.52
N ASP A 46 7.34 8.37 9.25
CA ASP A 46 7.38 7.89 10.64
C ASP A 46 6.43 8.68 11.55
N ASP A 47 6.35 10.01 11.39
CA ASP A 47 5.40 10.82 12.14
C ASP A 47 3.95 10.49 11.75
N GLN A 48 3.66 10.29 10.46
CA GLN A 48 2.32 9.90 10.01
C GLN A 48 1.91 8.51 10.51
N PHE A 49 2.80 7.50 10.44
CA PHE A 49 2.56 6.18 11.04
C PHE A 49 2.32 6.27 12.55
N LEU A 50 3.09 7.12 13.25
CA LEU A 50 2.91 7.34 14.68
C LEU A 50 1.56 7.99 14.98
N GLN A 51 1.12 8.97 14.18
CA GLN A 51 -0.19 9.59 14.31
C GLN A 51 -1.31 8.57 14.08
N LEU A 52 -1.27 7.81 12.99
CA LEU A 52 -2.24 6.78 12.67
C LEU A 52 -2.33 5.72 13.78
N THR A 53 -1.18 5.21 14.26
CA THR A 53 -1.11 4.24 15.37
C THR A 53 -1.69 4.80 16.67
N ARG A 54 -1.37 6.07 17.00
CA ARG A 54 -1.94 6.74 18.19
C ARG A 54 -3.45 6.92 18.05
N GLY A 55 -3.92 7.24 16.86
CA GLY A 55 -5.34 7.33 16.52
C GLY A 55 -6.06 6.01 16.75
N TYR A 56 -5.54 4.92 16.17
CA TYR A 56 -6.07 3.57 16.33
C TYR A 56 -6.11 3.11 17.79
N LYS A 57 -5.02 3.30 18.54
CA LYS A 57 -4.95 2.98 19.98
C LYS A 57 -5.96 3.77 20.81
N LYS A 58 -6.37 4.95 20.33
CA LYS A 58 -7.36 5.83 20.95
C LYS A 58 -8.72 5.79 20.24
N ARG A 59 -9.01 4.80 19.39
CA ARG A 59 -10.25 4.77 18.57
C ARG A 59 -11.56 4.87 19.37
N THR A 60 -11.57 4.45 20.63
CA THR A 60 -12.72 4.58 21.53
C THR A 60 -12.83 5.95 22.21
N SER A 61 -11.80 6.79 22.10
CA SER A 61 -11.78 8.13 22.66
C SER A 61 -12.46 9.11 21.70
N PRO A 62 -13.34 10.00 22.19
CA PRO A 62 -13.99 11.01 21.34
C PRO A 62 -13.01 12.04 20.75
N SER A 63 -11.76 12.08 21.23
CA SER A 63 -10.71 12.99 20.76
C SER A 63 -9.81 12.42 19.67
N THR A 64 -10.03 11.17 19.25
CA THR A 64 -9.25 10.57 18.16
C THR A 64 -9.69 11.10 16.79
N HIS A 65 -8.76 11.15 15.84
CA HIS A 65 -9.03 11.57 14.45
C HIS A 65 -9.48 10.40 13.55
N VAL A 66 -9.29 9.16 14.00
CA VAL A 66 -9.73 7.93 13.31
C VAL A 66 -10.68 7.10 14.18
N PRO A 67 -11.85 7.65 14.55
CA PRO A 67 -12.80 6.98 15.45
C PRO A 67 -13.48 5.77 14.81
N THR A 68 -13.51 5.69 13.48
CA THR A 68 -14.23 4.67 12.73
C THR A 68 -13.31 4.00 11.71
N LEU A 69 -13.75 2.85 11.19
CA LEU A 69 -12.99 2.09 10.20
C LEU A 69 -12.79 2.90 8.92
N HIS A 70 -13.86 3.55 8.44
CA HIS A 70 -13.84 4.45 7.27
C HIS A 70 -12.76 5.54 7.38
N THR A 71 -12.77 6.29 8.49
CA THR A 71 -11.76 7.35 8.72
C THR A 71 -10.34 6.78 8.83
N TYR A 72 -10.18 5.58 9.39
CA TYR A 72 -8.88 4.89 9.42
C TYR A 72 -8.39 4.50 8.03
N ILE A 73 -9.26 3.91 7.19
CA ILE A 73 -8.95 3.50 5.82
C ILE A 73 -8.54 4.73 4.99
N ILE A 74 -9.25 5.84 5.09
CA ILE A 74 -8.90 7.09 4.39
C ILE A 74 -7.48 7.56 4.77
N GLU A 75 -7.12 7.55 6.06
CA GLU A 75 -5.77 7.95 6.48
C GLU A 75 -4.70 6.93 6.03
N ALA A 76 -5.02 5.64 6.05
CA ALA A 76 -4.14 4.59 5.53
C ALA A 76 -3.93 4.69 4.01
N GLN A 77 -4.97 5.01 3.25
CA GLN A 77 -4.91 5.24 1.80
C GLN A 77 -4.02 6.44 1.45
N LYS A 78 -4.06 7.52 2.24
CA LYS A 78 -3.15 8.66 2.05
C LYS A 78 -1.69 8.23 2.21
N LEU A 79 -1.40 7.41 3.23
CA LEU A 79 -0.06 6.83 3.42
C LEU A 79 0.34 5.92 2.26
N LEU A 80 -0.55 5.03 1.82
CA LEU A 80 -0.34 4.14 0.68
C LEU A 80 0.04 4.94 -0.57
N SER A 81 -0.78 5.93 -0.94
CA SER A 81 -0.55 6.81 -2.08
C SER A 81 0.81 7.51 -1.99
N PHE A 82 1.20 7.98 -0.79
CA PHE A 82 2.48 8.64 -0.60
C PHE A 82 3.68 7.68 -0.70
N ILE A 83 3.57 6.47 -0.17
CA ILE A 83 4.60 5.43 -0.26
C ILE A 83 4.78 4.97 -1.72
N LEU A 84 3.69 4.84 -2.48
CA LEU A 84 3.73 4.44 -3.89
C LEU A 84 4.33 5.50 -4.82
N GLN A 85 4.40 6.76 -4.38
CA GLN A 85 5.12 7.84 -5.07
C GLN A 85 6.64 7.78 -4.85
N ILE A 86 7.15 6.88 -3.99
CA ILE A 86 8.60 6.67 -3.84
C ILE A 86 9.12 6.01 -5.14
N PRO A 87 10.15 6.59 -5.80
CA PRO A 87 10.65 6.04 -7.05
C PRO A 87 11.13 4.59 -6.89
N PRO A 88 10.76 3.66 -7.81
CA PRO A 88 11.28 2.29 -7.83
C PRO A 88 12.71 2.22 -8.41
N VAL A 89 13.58 3.15 -7.99
CA VAL A 89 14.94 3.30 -8.50
C VAL A 89 15.87 3.50 -7.31
N ASP A 90 17.02 2.84 -7.35
CA ASP A 90 17.96 2.83 -6.23
C ASP A 90 18.54 4.24 -5.97
N PRO A 91 18.73 4.61 -4.68
CA PRO A 91 18.62 3.77 -3.48
C PRO A 91 17.20 3.71 -2.86
N SER A 92 16.21 4.38 -3.44
CA SER A 92 14.89 4.55 -2.81
C SER A 92 13.99 3.31 -2.88
N THR A 93 14.36 2.31 -3.68
CA THR A 93 13.63 1.03 -3.83
C THR A 93 13.45 0.32 -2.48
N GLU A 94 14.52 0.19 -1.70
CA GLU A 94 14.47 -0.48 -0.39
C GLU A 94 13.53 0.26 0.57
N LEU A 95 13.58 1.59 0.54
CA LEU A 95 12.74 2.44 1.37
C LEU A 95 11.26 2.24 1.08
N ARG A 96 10.89 2.16 -0.21
CA ARG A 96 9.52 1.89 -0.64
C ARG A 96 9.03 0.54 -0.10
N THR A 97 9.83 -0.51 -0.27
CA THR A 97 9.51 -1.86 0.22
C THR A 97 9.33 -1.89 1.73
N GLN A 98 10.24 -1.28 2.49
CA GLN A 98 10.18 -1.26 3.96
C GLN A 98 8.92 -0.57 4.47
N PHE A 99 8.53 0.58 3.90
CA PHE A 99 7.31 1.27 4.31
C PHE A 99 6.04 0.55 3.86
N MET A 100 6.03 -0.12 2.70
CA MET A 100 4.92 -0.96 2.28
C MET A 100 4.71 -2.15 3.24
N LEU A 101 5.79 -2.84 3.62
CA LEU A 101 5.73 -3.93 4.61
C LEU A 101 5.16 -3.44 5.95
N ARG A 102 5.59 -2.25 6.39
CA ARG A 102 5.10 -1.64 7.63
C ARG A 102 3.62 -1.26 7.52
N LEU A 103 3.21 -0.61 6.44
CA LEU A 103 1.82 -0.22 6.21
C LEU A 103 0.90 -1.43 6.25
N MET A 104 1.24 -2.48 5.51
CA MET A 104 0.47 -3.71 5.48
C MET A 104 0.32 -4.31 6.88
N GLY A 105 1.42 -4.46 7.63
CA GLY A 105 1.39 -5.01 8.98
C GLY A 105 0.56 -4.18 9.96
N ASP A 106 0.73 -2.86 9.96
CA ASP A 106 0.02 -1.95 10.86
C ASP A 106 -1.49 -1.89 10.52
N CYS A 107 -1.84 -1.82 9.23
CA CYS A 107 -3.23 -1.68 8.79
C CYS A 107 -4.04 -2.97 8.94
N LEU A 108 -3.49 -4.13 8.55
CA LEU A 108 -4.21 -5.40 8.68
C LEU A 108 -4.51 -5.74 10.15
N SER A 109 -3.56 -5.46 11.05
CA SER A 109 -3.76 -5.60 12.49
C SER A 109 -4.75 -4.58 13.07
N ALA A 110 -4.87 -3.39 12.46
CA ALA A 110 -5.76 -2.35 12.94
C ALA A 110 -7.22 -2.54 12.48
N VAL A 111 -7.44 -3.00 11.25
CA VAL A 111 -8.79 -3.20 10.66
C VAL A 111 -9.63 -4.12 11.54
N VAL A 112 -9.07 -5.26 11.97
CA VAL A 112 -9.75 -6.21 12.87
C VAL A 112 -10.09 -5.62 14.25
N GLY A 113 -9.43 -4.52 14.62
CA GLY A 113 -9.70 -3.80 15.86
C GLY A 113 -10.91 -2.87 15.81
N TYR A 114 -11.45 -2.58 14.62
CA TYR A 114 -12.65 -1.78 14.42
C TYR A 114 -13.90 -2.65 14.31
N GLY A 115 -15.06 -2.07 14.68
CA GLY A 115 -16.35 -2.68 14.38
C GLY A 115 -16.83 -2.28 12.99
N LEU A 116 -17.39 -3.24 12.25
CA LEU A 116 -17.98 -3.02 10.90
C LEU A 116 -19.18 -2.07 10.89
N VAL A 117 -19.86 -1.93 12.04
CA VAL A 117 -20.97 -0.99 12.17
C VAL A 117 -20.54 0.11 13.13
N PRO A 118 -20.45 1.38 12.69
CA PRO A 118 -20.12 2.46 13.60
C PRO A 118 -21.17 2.50 14.72
N PRO A 119 -20.74 2.67 15.99
CA PRO A 119 -21.69 2.77 17.09
C PRO A 119 -22.60 3.93 16.79
N ARG A 120 -23.89 3.62 16.58
CA ARG A 120 -24.93 4.59 16.22
C ARG A 120 -24.80 5.75 17.22
N ARG A 121 -24.24 6.88 16.78
CA ARG A 121 -24.02 8.04 17.65
C ARG A 121 -25.37 8.31 18.26
N GLN A 122 -25.51 8.07 19.57
CA GLN A 122 -26.72 8.43 20.28
C GLN A 122 -26.78 9.94 20.12
N ARG A 123 -27.54 10.40 19.13
CA ARG A 123 -27.83 11.82 18.94
C ARG A 123 -28.49 12.21 20.24
N PHE A 124 -27.71 12.77 21.17
CA PHE A 124 -28.25 13.50 22.28
C PHE A 124 -29.04 14.61 21.62
N SER A 125 -30.35 14.41 21.53
CA SER A 125 -31.27 15.39 20.98
C SER A 125 -31.23 16.57 21.94
N THR A 126 -30.25 17.44 21.76
CA THR A 126 -30.33 18.81 22.23
C THR A 126 -31.47 19.39 21.43
N THR A 127 -32.66 19.37 22.05
CA THR A 127 -33.89 20.00 21.59
C THR A 127 -33.69 21.51 21.55
N THR A 128 -32.81 21.98 20.66
CA THR A 128 -32.75 23.37 20.27
C THR A 128 -33.79 23.51 19.17
N SER A 129 -35.00 23.79 19.63
CA SER A 129 -36.16 24.13 18.81
C SER A 129 -35.84 25.39 18.01
N GLY A 130 -35.24 25.21 16.83
CA GLY A 130 -34.83 26.29 15.94
C GLY A 130 -34.97 25.82 14.51
N MET A 131 -36.09 26.19 13.89
CA MET A 131 -36.43 25.91 12.49
C MET A 131 -35.33 26.39 11.55
N GLY A 132 -34.52 25.45 11.06
CA GLY A 132 -33.63 25.65 9.94
C GLY A 132 -33.35 24.28 9.34
N GLU A 133 -33.96 23.99 8.20
CA GLU A 133 -33.67 22.82 7.37
C GLU A 133 -32.22 22.94 6.89
N ARG A 134 -31.28 22.46 7.72
CA ARG A 134 -29.89 22.31 7.30
C ARG A 134 -29.80 20.96 6.62
N GLU A 135 -29.51 20.99 5.33
CA GLU A 135 -29.18 19.81 4.53
C GLU A 135 -28.12 19.01 5.31
N GLU A 136 -28.47 17.80 5.74
CA GLU A 136 -27.50 16.87 6.32
C GLU A 136 -26.54 16.51 5.19
N GLU A 137 -25.34 17.12 5.19
CA GLU A 137 -24.22 16.68 4.36
C GLU A 137 -23.98 15.20 4.67
N ASP A 138 -24.29 14.34 3.69
CA ASP A 138 -24.00 12.92 3.75
C ASP A 138 -22.48 12.78 3.84
N ASP A 139 -21.98 12.39 5.01
CA ASP A 139 -20.55 12.36 5.34
C ASP A 139 -19.81 11.20 4.68
N GLY A 140 -20.47 10.46 3.78
CA GLY A 140 -19.90 9.33 3.04
C GLY A 140 -19.66 8.08 3.91
N GLU A 141 -19.99 8.13 5.21
CA GLU A 141 -19.70 7.03 6.12
C GLU A 141 -20.64 5.83 5.83
N PRO A 142 -20.10 4.61 5.69
CA PRO A 142 -20.91 3.41 5.51
C PRO A 142 -21.92 3.24 6.63
N ARG A 143 -23.21 3.27 6.28
CA ARG A 143 -24.31 3.15 7.25
C ARG A 143 -24.62 1.70 7.63
N ASP A 144 -24.26 0.78 6.75
CA ASP A 144 -24.60 -0.63 6.85
C ASP A 144 -23.34 -1.52 6.86
N TYR A 145 -23.48 -2.70 7.49
CA TYR A 145 -22.42 -3.70 7.59
C TYR A 145 -21.81 -4.05 6.23
N THR A 146 -22.66 -4.28 5.22
CA THR A 146 -22.21 -4.66 3.85
C THR A 146 -21.39 -3.56 3.20
N SER A 147 -21.75 -2.29 3.39
CA SER A 147 -20.98 -1.17 2.81
C SER A 147 -19.62 -1.02 3.48
N ALA A 148 -19.53 -1.19 4.80
CA ALA A 148 -18.26 -1.13 5.51
C ALA A 148 -17.34 -2.29 5.13
N LEU A 149 -17.90 -3.50 4.97
CA LEU A 149 -17.13 -4.65 4.51
C LEU A 149 -16.59 -4.46 3.09
N ARG A 150 -17.43 -3.99 2.15
CA ARG A 150 -16.98 -3.70 0.78
C ARG A 150 -15.89 -2.65 0.74
N GLU A 151 -16.01 -1.58 1.54
CA GLU A 151 -14.94 -0.58 1.63
C GLU A 151 -13.60 -1.19 2.07
N VAL A 152 -13.64 -2.13 3.03
CA VAL A 152 -12.43 -2.86 3.44
C VAL A 152 -11.89 -3.72 2.29
N LEU A 153 -12.75 -4.46 1.59
CA LEU A 153 -12.33 -5.32 0.48
C LEU A 153 -11.76 -4.50 -0.68
N ASP A 154 -12.40 -3.40 -1.07
CA ASP A 154 -11.92 -2.48 -2.10
C ASP A 154 -10.54 -1.93 -1.72
N TRP A 155 -10.34 -1.50 -0.48
CA TRP A 155 -9.03 -1.02 -0.02
C TRP A 155 -7.97 -2.13 0.06
N LEU A 156 -8.36 -3.37 0.38
CA LEU A 156 -7.44 -4.51 0.36
C LEU A 156 -7.06 -4.92 -1.07
N ASP A 157 -7.97 -4.77 -2.03
CA ASP A 157 -7.69 -4.97 -3.47
C ASP A 157 -6.70 -3.92 -3.98
N ASP A 158 -6.89 -2.64 -3.63
CA ASP A 158 -5.94 -1.57 -3.91
C ASP A 158 -4.56 -1.89 -3.31
N LEU A 159 -4.53 -2.44 -2.09
CA LEU A 159 -3.29 -2.83 -1.42
C LEU A 159 -2.60 -4.02 -2.12
N ASP A 160 -3.35 -5.00 -2.62
CA ASP A 160 -2.83 -6.11 -3.43
C ASP A 160 -2.21 -5.59 -4.73
N GLN A 161 -2.94 -4.73 -5.45
CA GLN A 161 -2.47 -4.12 -6.70
C GLN A 161 -1.22 -3.26 -6.48
N ALA A 162 -1.18 -2.52 -5.37
CA ALA A 162 -0.01 -1.74 -4.95
C ALA A 162 1.22 -2.63 -4.70
N TRP A 163 1.03 -3.82 -4.13
CA TRP A 163 2.12 -4.78 -3.93
C TRP A 163 2.64 -5.35 -5.23
N ILE A 164 1.78 -5.66 -6.19
CA ILE A 164 2.21 -6.07 -7.54
C ILE A 164 3.13 -5.02 -8.15
N ALA A 165 2.73 -3.74 -8.09
CA ALA A 165 3.55 -2.65 -8.61
C ALA A 165 4.92 -2.56 -7.90
N VAL A 166 4.97 -2.77 -6.59
CA VAL A 166 6.23 -2.76 -5.82
C VAL A 166 7.12 -3.94 -6.19
N LEU A 167 6.55 -5.15 -6.26
CA LEU A 167 7.27 -6.38 -6.57
C LEU A 167 7.84 -6.38 -7.99
N GLN A 168 7.15 -5.73 -8.93
CA GLN A 168 7.58 -5.57 -10.32
C GLN A 168 8.49 -4.34 -10.53
N SER A 169 8.82 -3.59 -9.48
CA SER A 169 9.57 -2.32 -9.59
C SER A 169 8.92 -1.31 -10.55
N GLN A 170 7.59 -1.28 -10.59
CA GLN A 170 6.79 -0.39 -11.42
C GLN A 170 6.50 0.95 -10.73
N VAL A 171 6.22 1.97 -11.53
CA VAL A 171 5.73 3.25 -11.00
C VAL A 171 4.23 3.15 -10.82
N TRP A 172 3.70 3.73 -9.75
CA TRP A 172 2.26 3.74 -9.50
C TRP A 172 1.59 4.89 -10.25
N ASP A 173 0.52 4.60 -11.00
CA ASP A 173 -0.38 5.61 -11.53
C ASP A 173 -1.58 5.80 -10.56
N PRO A 174 -1.68 6.93 -9.84
CA PRO A 174 -2.76 7.16 -8.89
C PRO A 174 -4.12 7.40 -9.56
N GLU A 175 -4.17 7.72 -10.85
CA GLU A 175 -5.45 7.89 -11.55
C GLU A 175 -6.07 6.54 -11.92
N MET A 176 -5.22 5.57 -12.29
CA MET A 176 -5.65 4.23 -12.68
C MET A 176 -5.68 3.25 -11.51
N GLY A 177 -4.91 3.51 -10.44
CA GLY A 177 -4.73 2.56 -9.35
C GLY A 177 -3.91 1.34 -9.79
N GLU A 178 -2.96 1.52 -10.72
CA GLU A 178 -2.21 0.41 -11.32
C GLU A 178 -0.71 0.71 -11.39
N GLY A 179 0.09 -0.37 -11.39
CA GLY A 179 1.51 -0.31 -11.68
C GLY A 179 1.76 -0.18 -13.18
N VAL A 180 2.63 0.76 -13.55
CA VAL A 180 3.04 1.01 -14.93
C VAL A 180 4.55 0.83 -15.07
N ASP A 181 4.95 0.13 -16.13
CA ASP A 181 6.36 -0.11 -16.44
C ASP A 181 7.14 1.21 -16.62
N LEU A 182 8.29 1.27 -15.96
CA LEU A 182 9.20 2.40 -16.03
C LEU A 182 9.93 2.39 -17.39
N VAL A 183 9.42 3.13 -18.37
CA VAL A 183 10.12 3.34 -19.64
C VAL A 183 11.21 4.39 -19.44
N LEU A 184 12.43 3.94 -19.14
CA LEU A 184 13.60 4.81 -19.14
C LEU A 184 13.95 5.15 -20.59
N ALA A 185 13.73 6.41 -20.98
CA ALA A 185 14.19 6.90 -22.28
C ALA A 185 15.73 6.80 -22.32
N VAL A 186 16.25 5.74 -22.95
CA VAL A 186 17.69 5.51 -23.21
C VAL A 186 18.26 6.56 -24.19
N ASN A 187 17.39 7.42 -24.71
CA ASN A 187 17.64 8.29 -25.85
C ASN A 187 18.06 9.68 -25.39
N GLU A 188 19.35 9.90 -25.13
CA GLU A 188 19.97 11.22 -25.36
C GLU A 188 21.50 11.28 -25.44
N THR A 189 22.22 10.16 -25.24
CA THR A 189 23.70 10.16 -25.31
C THR A 189 24.28 9.59 -26.60
N MET A 190 23.49 8.98 -27.49
CA MET A 190 24.04 8.40 -28.73
C MET A 190 24.26 9.41 -29.88
N ASN A 191 23.82 10.67 -29.76
CA ASN A 191 23.67 11.52 -30.95
C ASN A 191 24.48 12.81 -31.05
N ASN A 192 25.46 13.07 -30.19
CA ASN A 192 26.47 14.11 -30.47
C ASN A 192 27.85 13.63 -30.06
N GLY A 193 28.56 13.06 -31.02
CA GLY A 193 29.97 12.73 -30.90
C GLY A 193 30.79 14.00 -30.70
N GLU A 194 31.05 14.39 -29.46
CA GLU A 194 32.13 15.31 -29.13
C GLU A 194 32.56 15.14 -27.67
N TYR A 195 33.55 14.26 -27.47
CA TYR A 195 34.60 14.25 -26.44
C TYR A 195 34.33 14.91 -25.07
N SER A 196 33.13 14.75 -24.50
CA SER A 196 32.82 15.24 -23.17
C SER A 196 33.34 14.21 -22.16
N ASN A 197 34.49 14.54 -21.57
CA ASN A 197 35.18 13.89 -20.45
C ASN A 197 34.33 12.90 -19.61
N GLY A 198 34.27 11.65 -20.04
CA GLY A 198 34.45 10.43 -19.24
C GLY A 198 33.61 10.17 -17.99
N GLN A 199 32.56 10.95 -17.67
CA GLN A 199 31.72 10.59 -16.52
C GLN A 199 30.79 9.42 -16.91
N PRO A 200 30.90 8.26 -16.26
CA PRO A 200 30.03 7.13 -16.55
C PRO A 200 28.59 7.55 -16.25
N SER A 201 27.73 7.50 -17.27
CA SER A 201 26.28 7.66 -17.09
C SER A 201 25.84 6.69 -15.99
N ARG A 202 25.32 7.23 -14.89
CA ARG A 202 24.80 6.42 -13.79
C ARG A 202 23.65 5.60 -14.33
N THR A 203 23.90 4.32 -14.57
CA THR A 203 22.87 3.36 -14.95
C THR A 203 21.87 3.34 -13.80
N LEU A 204 20.64 3.79 -14.06
CA LEU A 204 19.54 3.66 -13.11
C LEU A 204 19.29 2.16 -12.95
N LYS A 205 19.38 1.66 -11.73
CA LYS A 205 19.14 0.27 -11.38
C LYS A 205 17.99 0.24 -10.37
N SER A 206 17.18 -0.80 -10.43
CA SER A 206 16.22 -1.17 -9.41
C SER A 206 16.72 -2.47 -8.78
N THR A 207 16.96 -2.46 -7.48
CA THR A 207 17.31 -3.68 -6.75
C THR A 207 16.04 -4.50 -6.53
N PRO A 208 15.99 -5.78 -6.94
CA PRO A 208 14.83 -6.62 -6.69
C PRO A 208 14.63 -6.80 -5.17
N ILE A 209 13.38 -7.06 -4.76
CA ILE A 209 13.03 -7.31 -3.36
C ILE A 209 13.87 -8.47 -2.79
N SER A 210 14.31 -8.33 -1.54
CA SER A 210 15.09 -9.38 -0.89
C SER A 210 14.25 -10.62 -0.58
N GLN A 211 14.88 -11.81 -0.55
CA GLN A 211 14.22 -13.06 -0.15
C GLN A 211 13.61 -12.97 1.26
N THR A 212 14.28 -12.25 2.16
CA THR A 212 13.82 -12.01 3.53
C THR A 212 12.52 -11.20 3.54
N ASP A 213 12.45 -10.13 2.75
CA ASP A 213 11.26 -9.29 2.64
C ASP A 213 10.10 -10.04 1.98
N VAL A 214 10.38 -10.85 0.94
CA VAL A 214 9.41 -11.77 0.33
C VAL A 214 8.84 -12.75 1.36
N THR A 215 9.69 -13.36 2.18
CA THR A 215 9.26 -14.30 3.22
C THR A 215 8.41 -13.60 4.28
N ARG A 216 8.78 -12.36 4.64
CA ARG A 216 8.03 -11.52 5.58
C ARG A 216 6.67 -11.13 5.02
N LEU A 217 6.58 -10.73 3.75
CA LEU A 217 5.34 -10.42 3.05
C LEU A 217 4.39 -11.63 3.06
N ARG A 218 4.87 -12.82 2.66
CA ARG A 218 4.05 -14.05 2.70
C ARG A 218 3.51 -14.33 4.11
N SER A 219 4.37 -14.21 5.12
CA SER A 219 3.96 -14.46 6.51
C SER A 219 2.90 -13.47 6.98
N LEU A 220 3.02 -12.19 6.60
CA LEU A 220 2.03 -11.16 6.91
C LEU A 220 0.69 -11.45 6.23
N LEU A 221 0.70 -11.79 4.94
CA LEU A 221 -0.52 -12.11 4.17
C LEU A 221 -1.27 -13.28 4.78
N VAL A 222 -0.59 -14.41 5.01
CA VAL A 222 -1.22 -15.61 5.57
C VAL A 222 -1.79 -15.36 6.96
N ALA A 223 -1.04 -14.68 7.84
CA ALA A 223 -1.52 -14.37 9.18
C ALA A 223 -2.73 -13.42 9.12
N SER A 224 -2.68 -12.40 8.27
CA SER A 224 -3.75 -11.40 8.17
C SER A 224 -5.06 -11.95 7.63
N ILE A 225 -5.02 -12.87 6.67
CA ILE A 225 -6.22 -13.52 6.14
C ILE A 225 -6.90 -14.31 7.25
N ALA A 226 -6.13 -15.07 8.04
CA ALA A 226 -6.65 -15.80 9.20
C ALA A 226 -7.25 -14.84 10.26
N ASP A 227 -6.58 -13.72 10.55
CA ASP A 227 -7.09 -12.71 11.49
C ASP A 227 -8.40 -12.07 10.97
N LEU A 228 -8.52 -11.85 9.66
CA LEU A 228 -9.74 -11.32 9.02
C LEU A 228 -10.89 -12.32 9.08
N GLU A 229 -10.65 -13.60 8.78
CA GLU A 229 -11.65 -14.67 8.90
C GLU A 229 -12.16 -14.79 10.35
N GLU A 230 -11.23 -14.80 11.32
CA GLU A 230 -11.57 -14.83 12.73
C GLU A 230 -12.40 -13.59 13.11
N TRP A 231 -11.97 -12.40 12.71
CA TRP A 231 -12.70 -11.16 12.95
C TRP A 231 -14.12 -11.20 12.37
N LEU A 232 -14.28 -11.69 11.14
CA LEU A 232 -15.59 -11.83 10.50
C LEU A 232 -16.49 -12.81 11.25
N SER A 233 -15.93 -13.93 11.72
CA SER A 233 -16.67 -14.92 12.54
C SER A 233 -17.20 -14.34 13.86
N GLN A 234 -16.46 -13.39 14.46
CA GLN A 234 -16.87 -12.71 15.69
C GLN A 234 -17.90 -11.61 15.42
N THR A 235 -17.90 -11.03 14.21
CA THR A 235 -18.85 -9.98 13.84
C THR A 235 -20.23 -10.58 13.52
N LYS A 236 -21.03 -10.84 14.56
CA LYS A 236 -22.41 -11.28 14.35
C LYS A 236 -23.21 -10.17 13.65
N PRO A 237 -23.77 -10.40 12.45
CA PRO A 237 -24.61 -9.41 11.81
C PRO A 237 -25.83 -9.12 12.71
N PRO A 238 -26.33 -7.88 12.72
CA PRO A 238 -27.54 -7.56 13.46
C PRO A 238 -28.64 -8.55 13.05
N PRO A 239 -29.47 -9.04 13.98
CA PRO A 239 -30.53 -9.98 13.68
C PRO A 239 -31.48 -9.31 12.68
N SER A 240 -31.30 -9.60 11.40
CA SER A 240 -32.18 -9.13 10.35
C SER A 240 -33.55 -9.74 10.63
N SER A 241 -34.53 -8.87 10.80
CA SER A 241 -35.85 -9.10 11.40
C SER A 241 -36.78 -10.04 10.64
N THR A 242 -36.27 -10.80 9.67
CA THR A 242 -37.11 -11.57 8.73
C THR A 242 -36.84 -13.08 8.74
N THR A 243 -35.76 -13.55 9.34
CA THR A 243 -35.52 -15.01 9.40
C THR A 243 -36.10 -15.56 10.70
N THR A 244 -37.41 -15.80 10.70
CA THR A 244 -38.12 -16.66 11.66
C THR A 244 -37.69 -18.12 11.48
N ALA A 245 -36.40 -18.40 11.63
CA ALA A 245 -35.90 -19.77 11.68
C ALA A 245 -36.13 -20.33 13.09
N SER A 246 -37.02 -21.31 13.16
CA SER A 246 -37.32 -22.14 14.32
C SER A 246 -36.02 -22.70 14.91
N TYR A 247 -35.66 -22.22 16.11
CA TYR A 247 -34.52 -22.67 16.89
C TYR A 247 -34.82 -24.06 17.46
N ASN A 248 -34.50 -25.12 16.71
CA ASN A 248 -34.41 -26.47 17.26
C ASN A 248 -32.95 -26.72 17.62
N GLY A 249 -32.71 -26.88 18.92
CA GLY A 249 -31.42 -26.76 19.55
C GLY A 249 -30.46 -27.94 19.37
N GLY A 250 -29.18 -27.61 19.52
CA GLY A 250 -28.18 -28.49 20.12
C GLY A 250 -27.12 -29.01 19.17
N GLY A 251 -26.10 -28.20 18.90
CA GLY A 251 -24.84 -28.70 18.33
C GLY A 251 -23.84 -27.58 18.06
N ASN A 252 -22.84 -27.44 18.94
CA ASN A 252 -21.74 -26.46 18.88
C ASN A 252 -20.72 -26.77 17.75
N LEU A 253 -21.17 -26.87 16.49
CA LEU A 253 -20.30 -27.07 15.31
C LEU A 253 -20.48 -25.98 14.23
N ALA A 254 -21.13 -24.86 14.57
CA ALA A 254 -21.42 -23.76 13.65
C ALA A 254 -20.41 -22.62 13.85
N GLY A 255 -19.19 -22.79 13.33
CA GLY A 255 -18.14 -21.77 13.41
C GLY A 255 -17.60 -21.36 12.05
N GLU A 256 -17.20 -22.32 11.23
CA GLU A 256 -16.58 -22.06 9.91
C GLU A 256 -17.61 -21.93 8.78
N ASP A 257 -18.64 -22.80 8.75
CA ASP A 257 -19.71 -22.71 7.74
C ASP A 257 -20.46 -21.37 7.78
N ASP A 258 -20.39 -20.66 8.92
CA ASP A 258 -21.10 -19.40 9.13
C ASP A 258 -20.45 -18.21 8.40
N VAL A 259 -19.11 -18.16 8.27
CA VAL A 259 -18.43 -17.03 7.61
C VAL A 259 -18.62 -17.11 6.10
N ALA A 260 -18.33 -18.25 5.49
CA ALA A 260 -18.52 -18.45 4.05
C ALA A 260 -19.99 -18.23 3.64
N SER A 261 -20.94 -18.79 4.39
CA SER A 261 -22.38 -18.57 4.15
C SER A 261 -22.78 -17.10 4.34
N MET A 262 -22.16 -16.38 5.29
CA MET A 262 -22.40 -14.95 5.48
C MET A 262 -21.88 -14.14 4.29
N LEU A 263 -20.65 -14.38 3.85
CA LEU A 263 -20.03 -13.70 2.71
C LEU A 263 -20.78 -14.01 1.40
N GLU A 264 -21.21 -15.25 1.19
CA GLU A 264 -22.02 -15.67 0.04
C GLU A 264 -23.36 -14.92 0.01
N ARG A 265 -24.03 -14.81 1.17
CA ARG A 265 -25.29 -14.05 1.30
C ARG A 265 -25.12 -12.56 1.04
N LEU A 266 -23.92 -12.02 1.30
CA LEU A 266 -23.57 -10.62 1.03
C LEU A 266 -23.06 -10.42 -0.41
N GLY A 267 -22.79 -11.52 -1.14
CA GLY A 267 -22.28 -11.52 -2.50
C GLY A 267 -20.84 -11.04 -2.61
N VAL A 268 -20.03 -11.25 -1.56
CA VAL A 268 -18.62 -10.83 -1.50
C VAL A 268 -17.66 -12.00 -1.21
N LEU A 269 -18.14 -13.25 -1.30
CA LEU A 269 -17.32 -14.42 -1.04
C LEU A 269 -16.17 -14.53 -2.04
N ASP A 270 -16.47 -14.39 -3.34
CA ASP A 270 -15.45 -14.47 -4.40
C ASP A 270 -14.37 -13.37 -4.22
N GLU A 271 -14.79 -12.13 -3.89
CA GLU A 271 -13.86 -11.01 -3.61
C GLU A 271 -12.95 -11.28 -2.41
N PHE A 272 -13.46 -11.99 -1.39
CA PHE A 272 -12.69 -12.36 -0.21
C PHE A 272 -11.73 -13.53 -0.50
N ASP A 273 -12.17 -14.53 -1.27
CA ASP A 273 -11.35 -15.69 -1.65
C ASP A 273 -10.22 -15.27 -2.62
N ASP A 274 -10.46 -14.25 -3.45
CA ASP A 274 -9.47 -13.68 -4.37
C ASP A 274 -8.51 -12.69 -3.68
N LEU A 275 -8.67 -12.43 -2.38
CA LEU A 275 -7.86 -11.47 -1.64
C LEU A 275 -6.37 -11.83 -1.68
N PHE A 276 -5.55 -10.90 -2.17
CA PHE A 276 -4.11 -11.08 -2.36
C PHE A 276 -3.71 -12.24 -3.28
N SER A 277 -4.64 -12.78 -4.08
CA SER A 277 -4.36 -13.84 -5.04
C SER A 277 -3.26 -13.44 -6.02
N ARG A 278 -3.29 -12.19 -6.52
CA ARG A 278 -2.29 -11.66 -7.47
C ARG A 278 -0.91 -11.65 -6.82
N THR A 279 -0.79 -11.05 -5.62
CA THR A 279 0.49 -11.01 -4.91
C THR A 279 0.97 -12.41 -4.57
N MET A 280 0.11 -13.31 -4.10
CA MET A 280 0.51 -14.68 -3.76
C MET A 280 0.97 -15.47 -5.00
N ASP A 281 0.29 -15.32 -6.14
CA ASP A 281 0.69 -15.93 -7.41
C ASP A 281 2.04 -15.39 -7.88
N PHE A 282 2.26 -14.08 -7.79
CA PHE A 282 3.55 -13.47 -8.11
C PHE A 282 4.68 -14.02 -7.22
N LEU A 283 4.38 -14.25 -5.95
CA LEU A 283 5.31 -14.85 -5.00
C LEU A 283 5.47 -16.37 -5.22
N GLY A 284 4.97 -16.96 -6.30
CA GLY A 284 5.15 -18.38 -6.62
C GLY A 284 4.08 -19.30 -6.03
N GLY A 285 2.93 -18.75 -5.64
CA GLY A 285 1.75 -19.48 -5.17
C GLY A 285 1.87 -20.06 -3.76
N PHE A 286 0.74 -20.52 -3.21
CA PHE A 286 0.66 -21.20 -1.90
C PHE A 286 1.38 -22.56 -1.88
N MET A 287 1.52 -23.17 -3.05
CA MET A 287 2.18 -24.46 -3.20
C MET A 287 3.65 -24.21 -3.55
N GLY A 288 4.50 -24.13 -2.52
CA GLY A 288 5.96 -24.05 -2.58
C GLY A 288 6.63 -25.27 -3.23
N GLY A 289 6.21 -25.62 -4.44
CA GLY A 289 6.78 -26.66 -5.28
C GLY A 289 7.72 -26.04 -6.31
N SER A 290 8.94 -25.72 -5.88
CA SER A 290 10.09 -25.71 -6.79
C SER A 290 10.04 -24.66 -7.92
N THR A 291 9.88 -23.37 -7.59
CA THR A 291 10.54 -22.37 -8.44
C THR A 291 12.04 -22.54 -8.23
N VAL A 292 12.66 -23.17 -9.21
CA VAL A 292 14.11 -23.26 -9.39
C VAL A 292 14.65 -21.84 -9.21
N ILE A 293 15.31 -21.60 -8.09
CA ILE A 293 16.15 -20.43 -7.90
C ILE A 293 17.17 -20.53 -9.03
N VAL A 294 16.94 -19.80 -10.12
CA VAL A 294 18.00 -19.51 -11.08
C VAL A 294 18.95 -18.62 -10.29
N GLU A 295 19.90 -19.24 -9.61
CA GLU A 295 21.04 -18.53 -9.05
C GLU A 295 21.56 -17.61 -10.16
N PRO A 296 21.63 -16.29 -9.94
CA PRO A 296 22.26 -15.41 -10.90
C PRO A 296 23.68 -15.92 -11.04
N GLU A 297 24.01 -16.42 -12.24
CA GLU A 297 25.30 -16.98 -12.61
C GLU A 297 26.38 -16.05 -12.05
N ALA A 298 27.00 -16.46 -10.95
CA ALA A 298 28.07 -15.72 -10.34
C ALA A 298 29.15 -15.65 -11.42
N VAL A 299 29.32 -14.47 -12.02
CA VAL A 299 30.46 -14.18 -12.87
C VAL A 299 31.67 -14.34 -11.97
N ILE A 300 32.26 -15.53 -12.00
CA ILE A 300 33.53 -15.83 -11.36
C ILE A 300 34.53 -14.94 -12.07
N GLN A 301 34.77 -13.77 -11.49
CA GLN A 301 35.87 -12.92 -11.86
C GLN A 301 37.12 -13.60 -11.29
N GLU A 302 37.63 -14.60 -12.01
CA GLU A 302 38.98 -15.13 -11.81
C GLU A 302 39.95 -13.95 -12.01
N GLY A 303 40.39 -13.38 -10.89
CA GLY A 303 41.04 -12.08 -10.89
C GLY A 303 41.99 -11.90 -9.73
N VAL A 304 43.08 -12.67 -9.77
CA VAL A 304 44.41 -12.33 -9.23
C VAL A 304 44.54 -12.31 -7.71
N MET A 305 45.16 -13.38 -7.21
CA MET A 305 45.87 -13.41 -5.94
C MET A 305 46.90 -12.27 -5.92
N GLY A 306 46.64 -11.26 -5.09
CA GLY A 306 47.64 -10.29 -4.64
C GLY A 306 47.95 -10.57 -3.18
N ASP A 307 49.07 -11.25 -2.96
CA ASP A 307 49.77 -11.27 -1.68
C ASP A 307 50.05 -9.83 -1.20
N GLY A 308 49.91 -9.59 0.10
CA GLY A 308 50.29 -8.32 0.74
C GLY A 308 49.48 -8.10 2.02
N GLU A 309 49.87 -8.74 3.12
CA GLU A 309 50.67 -8.13 4.19
C GLU A 309 49.79 -7.47 5.26
N ASP A 310 49.72 -8.16 6.40
CA ASP A 310 49.88 -7.64 7.76
C ASP A 310 49.52 -6.17 8.03
N MET A 311 48.44 -5.97 8.79
CA MET A 311 48.43 -4.88 9.75
C MET A 311 47.64 -5.29 11.00
N GLU A 312 48.43 -5.60 12.03
CA GLU A 312 48.04 -5.70 13.43
C GLU A 312 47.57 -4.34 13.95
N ASP A 313 46.83 -4.41 15.06
CA ASP A 313 46.58 -3.35 16.04
C ASP A 313 45.54 -2.26 15.67
N GLU A 314 44.45 -2.20 16.44
CA GLU A 314 44.40 -1.31 17.62
C GLU A 314 43.04 -1.46 18.31
N ASP A 315 43.09 -2.02 19.52
CA ASP A 315 42.05 -1.92 20.53
C ASP A 315 41.96 -0.45 21.00
N GLU A 316 40.85 0.25 20.73
CA GLU A 316 40.53 1.47 21.48
C GLU A 316 39.08 1.48 21.98
N ASP A 317 38.99 1.47 23.31
CA ASP A 317 37.85 1.76 24.17
C ASP A 317 37.03 2.98 23.71
N MET A 318 35.71 2.82 23.63
CA MET A 318 34.77 3.95 23.78
C MET A 318 33.61 3.57 24.71
N SER A 319 33.93 3.55 26.00
CA SER A 319 32.98 3.78 27.09
C SER A 319 32.62 5.27 27.21
N ASP A 320 31.35 5.51 27.57
CA ASP A 320 30.75 6.78 28.00
C ASP A 320 30.56 7.89 26.96
N MET A 321 29.30 8.14 26.58
CA MET A 321 28.77 9.52 26.65
C MET A 321 27.23 9.58 26.65
N VAL A 322 26.71 9.86 27.84
CA VAL A 322 25.75 10.95 28.14
C VAL A 322 24.28 10.76 27.75
N GLU A 323 23.53 10.50 28.82
CA GLU A 323 22.15 10.89 29.10
C GLU A 323 21.92 12.40 28.86
N VAL A 324 21.03 12.76 27.92
CA VAL A 324 20.38 14.08 27.89
C VAL A 324 18.87 13.92 27.81
N VAL A 325 18.27 14.15 28.97
CA VAL A 325 16.88 14.57 29.15
C VAL A 325 16.69 15.95 28.52
N MET A 326 15.72 16.12 27.61
CA MET A 326 15.04 17.41 27.44
C MET A 326 13.55 17.23 27.15
N SER A 327 12.78 17.62 28.18
CA SER A 327 11.41 18.12 28.08
C SER A 327 11.34 19.40 27.24
N GLY A 328 10.30 19.56 26.43
CA GLY A 328 9.99 20.83 25.78
C GLY A 328 8.72 20.74 24.94
N GLY A 329 7.66 21.41 25.42
CA GLY A 329 6.34 21.41 24.78
C GLY A 329 6.07 22.60 23.86
N VAL A 330 4.87 22.51 23.27
CA VAL A 330 4.02 23.55 22.67
C VAL A 330 4.47 24.09 21.30
N ARG A 331 3.66 23.80 20.26
CA ARG A 331 2.83 24.78 19.52
C ARG A 331 2.13 24.09 18.34
N SER A 332 0.83 23.90 18.51
CA SER A 332 -0.13 23.57 17.46
C SER A 332 -0.70 24.88 16.89
N SER A 333 -1.06 24.86 15.61
CA SER A 333 -1.65 25.92 14.78
C SER A 333 -0.68 26.45 13.71
N GLU A 334 -1.14 26.49 12.46
CA GLU A 334 -0.46 26.89 11.21
C GLU A 334 0.39 25.82 10.46
N ARG A 335 -0.16 24.62 10.19
CA ARG A 335 0.46 23.67 9.25
C ARG A 335 -0.37 23.22 8.05
N ASP A 336 -1.63 23.65 7.95
CA ASP A 336 -2.52 23.08 6.94
C ASP A 336 -2.42 23.75 5.54
N ASP A 337 -1.79 24.92 5.43
CA ASP A 337 -1.65 25.64 4.14
C ASP A 337 -0.32 25.37 3.37
N ILE A 338 0.59 24.54 3.90
CA ILE A 338 1.88 24.22 3.25
C ILE A 338 1.88 22.83 2.57
N MET A 339 0.85 22.02 2.80
CA MET A 339 0.82 20.62 2.35
C MET A 339 0.73 20.44 0.82
N LEU A 340 0.06 21.34 0.08
CA LEU A 340 0.00 21.22 -1.38
C LEU A 340 1.30 21.66 -2.10
N THR A 341 2.08 22.57 -1.52
CA THR A 341 3.28 23.10 -2.20
C THR A 341 4.51 22.19 -2.09
N VAL A 342 4.52 21.26 -1.13
CA VAL A 342 5.63 20.29 -0.99
C VAL A 342 5.46 19.11 -1.96
N VAL A 343 4.23 18.72 -2.28
CA VAL A 343 3.97 17.68 -3.29
C VAL A 343 4.38 18.16 -4.69
N GLU A 344 4.18 19.45 -5.03
CA GLU A 344 4.62 20.05 -6.29
C GLU A 344 6.13 20.40 -6.36
N ARG A 345 6.88 20.40 -5.24
CA ARG A 345 8.30 20.85 -5.20
C ARG A 345 9.31 19.89 -4.57
N ILE A 346 8.91 18.71 -4.13
CA ILE A 346 9.83 17.56 -4.03
C ILE A 346 9.95 16.91 -5.41
#